data_AF-A0A6C1KAT1-F1
#
_entry.id   AF-A0A6C1KAT1-F1
#
_cell.length_a   1.000
_cell.length_b   1.000
_cell.length_c   1.000
_cell.angle_alpha   90.00
_cell.angle_beta   90.00
_cell.angle_gamma   90.00
#
_symmetry.space_group_name_H-M   'P 1'
#
loop_
_entity.id
_entity.type
_entity.pdbx_description
1 polymer ?
#
loop_
_entity_poly.entity_id
_entity_poly.type
_entity_poly.pdbx_seq_one_letter_code
_entity_poly.pdbx_strand_id
1 'polypeptide(L)'
;MSALAKRIELPVEEVRVQKADDVLIHVRFSPSAEVLTIDRLPEGVAPKAWFERLFLSAAPYYRTLSNGRGFFRIPAEAFATV
;
A
#
# COMPACT_ATOMS: atom_id res chain seq x y z
N MET A 1 -29.79 -49.93 11.94
CA MET A 1 -29.70 -48.56 11.39
C MET A 1 -28.49 -47.89 12.04
N SER A 2 -27.41 -47.66 11.31
CA SER A 2 -26.26 -46.88 11.78
C SER A 2 -25.85 -45.97 10.63
N ALA A 3 -26.07 -44.68 10.80
CA ALA A 3 -25.73 -43.67 9.80
C ALA A 3 -24.22 -43.44 9.85
N LEU A 4 -23.50 -43.92 8.83
CA LEU A 4 -22.12 -43.57 8.55
C LEU A 4 -22.03 -42.08 8.24
N ALA A 5 -21.74 -41.27 9.25
CA ALA A 5 -21.36 -39.87 9.07
C ALA A 5 -20.01 -39.84 8.34
N LYS A 6 -20.05 -39.69 7.01
CA LYS A 6 -18.88 -39.33 6.20
C LYS A 6 -18.37 -37.98 6.70
N ARG A 7 -17.27 -38.02 7.46
CA ARG A 7 -16.49 -36.85 7.86
C ARG A 7 -15.88 -36.28 6.58
N ILE A 8 -16.45 -35.19 6.08
CA ILE A 8 -15.91 -34.44 4.95
C ILE A 8 -14.66 -33.74 5.47
N GLU A 9 -13.48 -34.26 5.14
CA GLU A 9 -12.24 -33.52 5.26
C GLU A 9 -12.23 -32.46 4.15
N LEU A 10 -12.63 -31.24 4.49
CA LEU A 10 -12.47 -30.10 3.61
C LEU A 10 -10.96 -29.84 3.48
N PRO A 11 -10.38 -29.84 2.26
CA PRO A 11 -9.02 -29.39 2.08
C PRO A 11 -9.03 -27.88 2.38
N VAL A 12 -8.47 -27.51 3.53
CA VAL A 12 -8.16 -26.11 3.81
C VAL A 12 -6.95 -25.79 2.95
N GLU A 13 -7.21 -25.38 1.70
CA GLU A 13 -6.19 -24.86 0.82
C GLU A 13 -5.74 -23.51 1.43
N GLU A 14 -4.75 -23.57 2.32
CA GLU A 14 -4.03 -22.40 2.78
C GLU A 14 -3.37 -21.77 1.55
N VAL A 15 -4.08 -20.82 0.93
CA VAL A 15 -3.51 -19.94 -0.07
C VAL A 15 -2.34 -19.25 0.62
N ARG A 16 -1.12 -19.71 0.31
CA ARG A 16 0.09 -19.02 0.70
C ARG A 16 0.09 -17.72 -0.08
N VAL A 17 -0.50 -16.69 0.51
CA VAL A 17 -0.26 -15.32 0.08
C VAL A 17 1.22 -15.09 0.31
N GLN A 18 2.01 -15.21 -0.76
CA GLN A 18 3.38 -14.73 -0.77
C GLN A 18 3.27 -13.24 -0.43
N LYS A 19 3.58 -12.88 0.81
CA LYS A 19 3.49 -11.51 1.28
C LYS A 19 4.53 -10.69 0.49
N ALA A 20 4.11 -10.11 -0.61
CA ALA A 20 4.92 -9.15 -1.33
C ALA A 20 5.21 -7.99 -0.38
N ASP A 21 6.48 -7.61 -0.29
CA ASP A 21 6.93 -6.59 0.65
C ASP A 21 6.16 -5.29 0.46
N ASP A 22 5.82 -4.63 1.57
CA ASP A 22 5.11 -3.35 1.53
C ASP A 22 5.92 -2.34 0.70
N VAL A 23 5.25 -1.62 -0.20
CA VAL A 23 5.84 -0.55 -0.97
C VAL A 23 5.99 0.69 -0.09
N LEU A 24 7.24 1.02 0.22
CA LEU A 24 7.62 2.24 0.92
C LEU A 24 7.88 3.37 -0.08
N ILE A 25 7.19 4.48 0.11
CA ILE A 25 7.36 5.70 -0.70
C ILE A 25 7.62 6.86 0.24
N HIS A 26 8.82 7.44 0.18
CA HIS A 26 9.12 8.63 0.96
C HIS A 26 8.65 9.89 0.24
N VAL A 27 8.18 10.84 1.04
CA VAL A 27 7.76 12.16 0.58
C VAL A 27 8.47 13.20 1.44
N ARG A 28 8.98 14.25 0.81
CA ARG A 28 9.49 15.43 1.49
C ARG A 28 8.70 16.65 1.07
N PHE A 29 8.38 17.47 2.05
CA PHE A 29 7.67 18.72 1.91
C PHE A 29 8.62 19.88 2.19
N SER A 30 8.41 20.98 1.46
CA SER A 30 9.04 22.26 1.75
C SER A 30 8.40 22.90 2.97
N PRO A 31 9.03 23.94 3.56
CA PRO A 31 8.39 24.80 4.55
C PRO A 31 7.12 25.50 4.03
N SER A 32 6.96 25.63 2.70
CA SER A 32 5.73 26.13 2.04
C SER A 32 4.66 25.06 1.85
N ALA A 33 4.84 23.86 2.42
CA ALA A 33 3.96 22.70 2.30
C ALA A 33 3.84 22.10 0.88
N GLU A 34 4.78 22.40 -0.02
CA GLU A 34 4.85 21.81 -1.36
C GLU A 34 5.67 20.53 -1.36
N VAL A 35 5.35 19.57 -2.24
CA VAL A 35 6.10 18.33 -2.39
C VAL A 35 7.44 18.63 -3.08
N LEU A 36 8.54 18.54 -2.33
CA LEU A 36 9.90 18.71 -2.86
C LEU A 36 10.36 17.46 -3.60
N THR A 37 10.19 16.30 -2.99
CA THR A 37 10.64 15.02 -3.55
C THR A 37 9.66 13.93 -3.15
N ILE A 38 9.39 13.02 -4.08
CA ILE A 38 8.58 11.84 -3.84
C ILE A 38 9.17 10.65 -4.59
N ASP A 39 9.28 9.52 -3.90
CA ASP A 39 9.79 8.30 -4.50
C ASP A 39 8.78 7.71 -5.51
N ARG A 40 9.30 6.85 -6.41
CA ARG A 40 8.49 6.15 -7.43
C ARG A 40 7.62 7.07 -8.28
N LEU A 41 8.11 8.28 -8.55
CA LEU A 41 7.46 9.24 -9.43
C LEU A 41 7.43 8.69 -10.87
N PRO A 42 6.25 8.56 -11.51
CA PRO A 42 6.16 8.19 -12.91
C PRO A 42 6.73 9.30 -13.82
N GLU A 43 7.30 8.92 -14.97
CA GLU A 43 7.79 9.89 -15.95
C GLU A 43 6.66 10.81 -16.45
N GLY A 44 6.93 12.12 -16.49
CA GLY A 44 5.97 13.12 -16.95
C GLY A 44 4.90 13.55 -15.93
N VAL A 45 4.91 13.02 -14.70
CA VAL A 45 3.97 13.41 -13.63
C VAL A 45 4.63 14.40 -12.68
N ALA A 46 3.90 15.46 -12.30
CA ALA A 46 4.37 16.40 -11.29
C ALA A 46 4.38 15.76 -9.89
N PRO A 47 5.39 16.03 -9.03
CA PRO A 47 5.48 15.45 -7.67
C PRO A 47 4.22 15.60 -6.83
N LYS A 48 3.59 16.79 -6.88
CA LYS A 48 2.34 17.09 -6.19
C LYS A 48 1.18 16.24 -6.69
N ALA A 49 1.04 16.10 -8.01
CA ALA A 49 -0.02 15.29 -8.61
C ALA A 49 0.14 13.80 -8.27
N TRP A 50 1.38 13.31 -8.24
CA TRP A 50 1.65 11.94 -7.80
C TRP A 50 1.32 11.71 -6.33
N PHE A 51 1.69 12.65 -5.45
CA PHE A 51 1.30 12.61 -4.04
C PHE A 51 -0.22 12.60 -3.87
N GLU A 52 -0.94 13.48 -4.58
CA GLU A 52 -2.41 13.53 -4.53
C GLU A 52 -3.03 12.21 -4.98
N ARG A 53 -2.52 11.59 -6.05
CA ARG A 53 -2.99 10.28 -6.51
C ARG A 53 -2.80 9.20 -5.43
N LEU A 54 -1.60 9.13 -4.85
CA LEU A 54 -1.29 8.21 -3.75
C LEU A 54 -2.16 8.46 -2.53
N PHE A 55 -2.44 9.73 -2.22
CA PHE A 55 -3.28 10.08 -1.10
C PHE A 55 -4.74 9.68 -1.33
N LEU A 56 -5.25 9.81 -2.55
CA LEU A 56 -6.62 9.40 -2.90
C LEU A 56 -6.82 7.88 -2.85
N SER A 57 -5.83 7.09 -3.26
CA SER A 57 -5.92 5.62 -3.31
C SER A 57 -5.45 4.93 -2.02
N ALA A 58 -4.50 5.54 -1.31
CA ALA A 58 -3.76 4.91 -0.23
C ALA A 58 -3.61 5.78 1.03
N ALA A 59 -4.51 6.75 1.27
CA ALA A 59 -4.55 7.58 2.49
C ALA A 59 -4.39 6.80 3.81
N PRO A 60 -5.01 5.61 4.03
CA PRO A 60 -4.85 4.87 5.28
C PRO A 60 -3.41 4.44 5.58
N TYR A 61 -2.57 4.36 4.55
CA TYR A 61 -1.18 3.94 4.61
C TYR A 61 -0.19 5.10 4.73
N TYR A 62 -0.68 6.33 4.73
CA TYR A 62 0.14 7.52 4.85
C TYR A 62 0.45 7.83 6.32
N ARG A 63 1.71 8.19 6.58
CA ARG A 63 2.19 8.66 7.88
C ARG A 63 3.04 9.90 7.68
N THR A 64 2.74 10.94 8.47
CA THR A 64 3.55 12.14 8.56
C THR A 64 4.63 11.95 9.62
N LEU A 65 5.78 12.55 9.37
CA LEU A 65 6.91 12.68 10.27
C LEU A 65 7.19 14.16 10.49
N SER A 66 7.76 14.51 11.64
CA SER A 66 8.20 15.89 11.89
C SER A 66 9.19 16.38 10.83
N ASN A 67 9.25 17.70 10.64
CA ASN A 67 10.17 18.38 9.72
C ASN A 67 9.89 18.14 8.23
N GLY A 68 8.61 18.17 7.84
CA GLY A 68 8.20 18.08 6.44
C GLY A 68 8.53 16.73 5.79
N ARG A 69 8.51 15.64 6.55
CA ARG A 69 8.71 14.29 6.01
C ARG A 69 7.41 13.53 6.08
N GLY A 70 7.19 12.64 5.12
CA GLY A 70 6.09 11.71 5.13
C GLY A 70 6.52 10.42 4.45
N PHE A 71 5.79 9.36 4.70
CA PHE A 71 5.94 8.14 3.93
C PHE A 71 4.61 7.42 3.78
N PHE A 72 4.47 6.71 2.67
CA PHE A 72 3.44 5.70 2.51
C PHE A 72 4.05 4.33 2.75
N ARG A 73 3.32 3.47 3.46
CA ARG A 73 3.64 2.05 3.60
C ARG A 73 2.47 1.23 3.08
N ILE A 74 2.42 1.05 1.76
CA ILE A 74 1.28 0.48 1.04
C ILE A 74 1.53 -1.02 0.83
N PRO A 75 0.60 -1.91 1.20
CA PRO A 75 0.69 -3.32 0.82
C PRO A 75 0.83 -3.44 -0.71
N ALA A 76 1.69 -4.32 -1.20
CA ALA A 76 1.96 -4.43 -2.63
C ALA A 76 0.69 -4.66 -3.49
N GLU A 77 -0.27 -5.42 -2.95
CA GLU A 77 -1.58 -5.66 -3.59
C GLU A 77 -2.39 -4.37 -3.77
N ALA A 78 -2.41 -3.51 -2.75
CA ALA A 78 -3.07 -2.21 -2.83
C ALA A 78 -2.29 -1.27 -3.76
N PHE A 79 -0.96 -1.30 -3.72
CA PHE A 79 -0.14 -0.47 -4.60
C PHE A 79 -0.33 -0.78 -6.08
N ALA A 80 -0.59 -2.04 -6.45
CA ALA A 80 -0.89 -2.42 -7.83
C ALA A 80 -2.17 -1.77 -8.40
N THR A 81 -3.02 -1.19 -7.54
CA THR A 81 -4.27 -0.52 -7.94
C THR A 81 -4.17 1.01 -8.02
N VAL A 82 -3.00 1.58 -7.69
CA VAL A 82 -2.71 3.04 -7.70
C VAL A 82 -2.29 3.54 -9.08
#